data_AF-A0A6M3JNB3-F1
#
_entry.id   AF-A0A6M3JNB3-F1
#
_cell.length_a   1.000
_cell.length_b   1.000
_cell.length_c   1.000
_cell.angle_alpha   90.00
_cell.angle_beta   90.00
_cell.angle_gamma   90.00
#
_symmetry.space_group_name_H-M   'P 1'
#
loop_
_entity.id
_entity.type
_entity.pdbx_description
1 polymer ?
#
loop_
_entity_poly.entity_id
_entity_poly.type
_entity_poly.pdbx_seq_one_letter_code
_entity_poly.pdbx_strand_id
1 'polypeptide(L)'
;MKVNELGSVLEVFGELYDKTITKGILEIYFDIFKNYSADEFKTAAYKVIKTHQYNSLPKPANILEYLEGTKDDKALAAWLEARKACEDVGYYDSPQFTDPIISNCITELGGWQEFCSITKDELPFVERRFLDLYRLFIKRGCEPLELVGFHNATNRLKGYPENVTQPILISGEKVKE
;
A
#
# COMPACT_ATOMS: atom_id res chain seq x y z
N MET A 1 -19.55 1.34 10.01
CA MET A 1 -19.87 1.04 11.43
C MET A 1 -20.67 2.17 12.07
N LYS A 2 -21.51 1.93 13.10
CA LYS A 2 -22.19 2.97 13.89
C LYS A 2 -21.35 3.40 15.10
N VAL A 3 -21.50 4.65 15.56
CA VAL A 3 -20.76 5.20 16.72
C VAL A 3 -20.91 4.33 17.98
N ASN A 4 -22.12 3.83 18.25
CA ASN A 4 -22.39 3.02 19.45
C ASN A 4 -21.64 1.68 19.45
N GLU A 5 -21.44 1.07 18.28
CA GLU A 5 -20.75 -0.22 18.14
C GLU A 5 -19.26 -0.05 18.49
N LEU A 6 -18.64 0.98 17.94
CA LEU A 6 -17.25 1.36 18.24
C LEU A 6 -17.09 1.78 19.70
N GLY A 7 -18.04 2.55 20.24
CA GLY A 7 -18.03 3.01 21.63
C GLY A 7 -17.97 1.86 22.63
N SER A 8 -18.77 0.82 22.43
CA SER A 8 -18.78 -0.36 23.31
C SER A 8 -17.41 -1.06 23.40
N VAL A 9 -16.66 -1.15 22.30
CA VAL A 9 -15.32 -1.75 22.29
C VAL A 9 -14.31 -0.84 22.98
N LEU A 10 -14.37 0.47 22.72
CA LEU A 10 -13.46 1.42 23.35
C LEU A 10 -13.70 1.56 24.85
N GLU A 11 -14.94 1.48 25.33
CA GLU A 11 -15.26 1.50 26.75
C GLU A 11 -14.61 0.33 27.49
N VAL A 12 -14.74 -0.90 26.96
CA VAL A 12 -14.06 -2.09 27.49
C VAL A 12 -12.54 -1.88 27.53
N PHE A 13 -11.98 -1.22 26.53
CA PHE A 13 -10.55 -0.95 26.49
C PHE A 13 -10.16 0.13 27.49
N GLY A 14 -11.01 1.15 27.66
CA GLY A 14 -10.84 2.18 28.67
C GLY A 14 -10.80 1.59 30.07
N GLU A 15 -11.72 0.67 30.39
CA GLU A 15 -11.72 -0.08 31.64
C GLU A 15 -10.44 -0.91 31.82
N LEU A 16 -10.00 -1.62 30.77
CA LEU A 16 -8.79 -2.45 30.82
C LEU A 16 -7.51 -1.66 31.13
N TYR A 17 -7.44 -0.40 30.72
CA TYR A 17 -6.25 0.45 30.84
C TYR A 17 -6.44 1.62 31.83
N ASP A 18 -7.48 1.61 32.66
CA ASP A 18 -7.83 2.70 33.59
C ASP A 18 -7.89 4.09 32.92
N LYS A 19 -8.53 4.16 31.75
CA LYS A 19 -8.72 5.39 30.95
C LYS A 19 -10.20 5.68 30.72
N THR A 20 -10.58 6.92 30.98
CA THR A 20 -11.90 7.43 30.57
C THR A 20 -11.89 7.74 29.08
N ILE A 21 -12.76 7.07 28.31
CA ILE A 21 -12.98 7.40 26.90
C ILE A 21 -13.81 8.68 26.83
N THR A 22 -13.17 9.79 26.47
CA THR A 22 -13.86 11.05 26.26
C THR A 22 -14.57 11.08 24.91
N LYS A 23 -15.56 11.95 24.77
CA LYS A 23 -16.25 12.16 23.49
C LYS A 23 -15.28 12.48 22.34
N GLY A 24 -14.24 13.27 22.59
CA GLY A 24 -13.23 13.60 21.58
C GLY A 24 -12.39 12.38 21.13
N ILE A 25 -12.06 11.46 22.05
CA ILE A 25 -11.39 10.21 21.69
C ILE A 25 -12.32 9.35 20.81
N LEU A 26 -13.59 9.23 21.20
CA LEU A 26 -14.59 8.47 20.45
C LEU A 26 -14.76 9.00 19.02
N GLU A 27 -14.84 10.32 18.85
CA GLU A 27 -14.97 10.97 17.54
C GLU A 27 -13.76 10.69 16.63
N ILE A 28 -12.53 10.82 17.15
CA ILE A 28 -11.30 10.54 16.38
C ILE A 28 -11.27 9.08 15.91
N TYR A 29 -11.57 8.14 16.81
CA TYR A 29 -11.62 6.72 16.43
C TYR A 29 -12.72 6.45 15.41
N PHE A 30 -13.91 7.03 15.58
CA PHE A 30 -14.98 6.88 14.62
C PHE A 30 -14.60 7.40 13.25
N ASP A 31 -13.99 8.58 13.15
CA ASP A 31 -13.58 9.15 11.86
C ASP A 31 -12.55 8.29 11.12
N ILE A 32 -11.64 7.65 11.86
CA ILE A 32 -10.64 6.73 11.30
C ILE A 32 -11.29 5.43 10.83
N PHE A 33 -12.20 4.86 11.63
CA PHE A 33 -12.71 3.50 11.40
C PHE A 33 -14.11 3.43 10.78
N LYS A 34 -14.76 4.56 10.47
CA LYS A 34 -16.16 4.59 9.97
C LYS A 34 -16.40 3.75 8.72
N ASN A 35 -15.38 3.60 7.87
CA ASN A 35 -15.43 2.84 6.62
C ASN A 35 -15.27 1.32 6.81
N TYR A 36 -14.90 0.86 8.01
CA TYR A 36 -14.84 -0.56 8.35
C TYR A 36 -16.16 -1.04 8.94
N SER A 37 -16.40 -2.35 8.84
CA SER A 37 -17.45 -3.02 9.58
C SER A 37 -17.11 -3.09 11.08
N ALA A 38 -18.14 -3.28 11.91
CA ALA A 38 -17.95 -3.43 13.35
C ALA A 38 -17.12 -4.67 13.69
N ASP A 39 -17.29 -5.76 12.93
CA ASP A 39 -16.59 -7.03 13.15
C ASP A 39 -15.10 -6.95 12.77
N GLU A 40 -14.76 -6.26 11.67
CA GLU A 40 -13.37 -5.99 11.28
C GLU A 40 -12.65 -5.18 12.36
N PHE A 41 -13.26 -4.05 12.77
CA PHE A 41 -12.70 -3.20 13.83
C PHE A 41 -12.50 -3.99 15.12
N LYS A 42 -13.53 -4.71 15.57
CA LYS A 42 -13.50 -5.51 16.80
C LYS A 42 -12.37 -6.55 16.74
N THR A 43 -12.30 -7.31 15.65
CA THR A 43 -11.26 -8.34 15.46
C THR A 43 -9.86 -7.76 15.50
N ALA A 44 -9.63 -6.65 14.79
CA ALA A 44 -8.34 -5.96 14.77
C ALA A 44 -7.98 -5.42 16.16
N ALA A 45 -8.92 -4.77 16.82
CA ALA A 45 -8.76 -4.18 18.14
C ALA A 45 -8.38 -5.24 19.19
N TYR A 46 -9.05 -6.40 19.21
CA TYR A 46 -8.69 -7.50 20.12
C TYR A 46 -7.32 -8.11 19.81
N LYS A 47 -6.96 -8.24 18.54
CA LYS A 47 -5.63 -8.76 18.17
C LYS A 47 -4.52 -7.81 18.58
N VAL A 48 -4.73 -6.50 18.45
CA VAL A 48 -3.80 -5.49 18.97
C VAL A 48 -3.64 -5.61 20.48
N ILE A 49 -4.73 -5.75 21.24
CA ILE A 49 -4.64 -5.94 22.69
C ILE A 49 -3.85 -7.20 23.04
N LYS A 50 -4.10 -8.30 22.34
CA LYS A 50 -3.40 -9.57 22.59
C LYS A 50 -1.89 -9.46 22.46
N THR A 51 -1.40 -8.58 21.59
CA THR A 51 0.04 -8.35 21.37
C THR A 51 0.56 -7.08 22.03
N HIS A 52 -0.31 -6.27 22.65
CA HIS A 52 0.06 -5.00 23.25
C HIS A 52 0.87 -5.24 24.52
N GLN A 53 2.09 -4.73 24.55
CA GLN A 53 3.02 -4.91 25.69
C GLN A 53 3.00 -3.74 26.67
N TYR A 54 2.21 -2.70 26.40
CA TYR A 54 2.19 -1.46 27.17
C TYR A 54 0.90 -1.32 27.97
N ASN A 55 0.98 -0.70 29.14
CA ASN A 55 -0.17 -0.39 30.00
C ASN A 55 -0.94 0.86 29.53
N SER A 56 -0.90 1.15 28.23
CA SER A 56 -1.57 2.28 27.62
C SER A 56 -2.64 1.80 26.64
N LEU A 57 -3.70 2.59 26.46
CA LEU A 57 -4.65 2.34 25.38
C LEU A 57 -3.89 2.27 24.04
N PRO A 58 -4.11 1.24 23.21
CA PRO A 58 -3.49 1.15 21.89
C PRO A 58 -3.77 2.40 21.07
N LYS A 59 -2.84 2.80 20.20
CA LYS A 59 -3.09 3.93 19.30
C LYS A 59 -3.99 3.45 18.15
N PRO A 60 -4.83 4.33 17.56
CA PRO A 60 -5.58 4.00 16.34
C PRO A 60 -4.68 3.42 15.24
N ALA A 61 -3.46 3.95 15.11
CA ALA A 61 -2.48 3.46 14.15
C ALA A 61 -2.17 1.96 14.29
N ASN A 62 -2.14 1.42 15.50
CA ASN A 62 -1.87 -0.01 15.71
C ASN A 62 -3.03 -0.90 15.21
N ILE A 63 -4.26 -0.42 15.33
CA ILE A 63 -5.45 -1.12 14.82
C ILE A 63 -5.49 -1.01 13.29
N LEU A 64 -5.17 0.16 12.72
CA LEU A 64 -5.03 0.33 11.28
C LEU A 64 -3.95 -0.57 10.68
N GLU A 65 -2.78 -0.68 11.31
CA GLU A 65 -1.71 -1.59 10.87
C GLU A 65 -2.19 -3.05 10.82
N TYR A 66 -3.05 -3.45 11.75
CA TYR A 66 -3.64 -4.78 11.71
C TYR A 66 -4.65 -4.95 10.56
N LEU A 67 -5.46 -3.94 10.29
CA LEU A 67 -6.48 -3.97 9.23
C LEU A 67 -5.89 -3.88 7.82
N GLU A 68 -4.88 -3.05 7.64
CA GLU A 68 -4.34 -2.71 6.32
C GLU A 68 -2.94 -3.29 6.05
N GLY A 69 -2.30 -3.89 7.06
CA GLY A 69 -0.88 -4.24 7.02
C GLY A 69 0.02 -3.06 7.39
N THR A 70 1.26 -3.37 7.77
CA THR A 70 2.26 -2.33 8.05
C THR A 70 2.73 -1.67 6.76
N LYS A 71 3.39 -0.51 6.88
CA LYS A 71 4.00 0.15 5.72
C LYS A 71 5.07 -0.74 5.06
N ASP A 72 5.72 -1.58 5.85
CA ASP A 72 6.72 -2.53 5.36
C ASP A 72 6.07 -3.68 4.59
N ASP A 73 4.95 -4.21 5.10
CA ASP A 73 4.18 -5.25 4.39
C ASP A 73 3.65 -4.74 3.06
N LYS A 74 3.10 -3.51 3.05
CA LYS A 74 2.61 -2.87 1.81
C LYS A 74 3.74 -2.63 0.81
N ALA A 75 4.91 -2.16 1.27
CA ALA A 75 6.07 -1.94 0.42
C ALA A 75 6.57 -3.26 -0.20
N LEU A 76 6.63 -4.33 0.59
CA LEU A 76 7.04 -5.64 0.11
C LEU A 76 6.03 -6.23 -0.88
N ALA A 77 4.72 -6.12 -0.60
CA ALA A 77 3.68 -6.56 -1.53
C ALA A 77 3.77 -5.82 -2.87
N ALA A 78 3.96 -4.51 -2.84
CA ALA A 78 4.14 -3.68 -4.03
C ALA A 78 5.41 -4.03 -4.82
N TRP A 79 6.50 -4.36 -4.13
CA TRP A 79 7.72 -4.86 -4.78
C TRP A 79 7.46 -6.19 -5.51
N LEU A 80 6.80 -7.14 -4.86
CA LEU A 80 6.47 -8.43 -5.45
C LEU A 80 5.54 -8.28 -6.67
N GLU A 81 4.54 -7.38 -6.59
CA GLU A 81 3.66 -7.05 -7.72
C GLU A 81 4.45 -6.45 -8.90
N ALA A 82 5.36 -5.51 -8.63
CA ALA A 82 6.23 -4.94 -9.65
C ALA A 82 7.13 -5.99 -10.31
N ARG A 83 7.71 -6.90 -9.53
CA ARG A 83 8.55 -7.99 -10.05
C ARG A 83 7.77 -8.99 -10.89
N LYS A 84 6.57 -9.39 -10.44
CA LYS A 84 5.67 -10.26 -11.20
C LYS A 84 5.27 -9.60 -12.53
N ALA A 85 4.96 -8.31 -12.51
CA ALA A 85 4.66 -7.56 -13.73
C ALA A 85 5.84 -7.53 -14.71
N CYS A 86 7.10 -7.52 -14.25
CA CYS A 86 8.25 -7.64 -15.15
C CYS A 86 8.29 -8.99 -15.86
N GLU A 87 7.88 -10.07 -15.19
CA GLU A 87 7.82 -11.41 -15.76
C GLU A 87 6.65 -11.54 -16.75
N ASP A 88 5.50 -10.95 -16.44
CA ASP A 88 4.27 -11.06 -17.23
C ASP A 88 4.23 -10.10 -18.44
N VAL A 89 4.60 -8.84 -18.24
CA VAL A 89 4.54 -7.76 -19.26
C VAL A 89 5.88 -7.61 -20.00
N GLY A 90 6.99 -7.75 -19.27
CA GLY A 90 8.33 -7.64 -19.84
C GLY A 90 8.75 -6.22 -20.23
N TYR A 91 9.97 -6.14 -20.75
CA TYR A 91 10.65 -4.89 -21.13
C TYR A 91 9.92 -4.09 -22.25
N TYR A 92 9.23 -4.80 -23.14
CA TYR A 92 8.78 -4.23 -24.40
C TYR A 92 7.45 -3.49 -24.31
N ASP A 93 6.53 -4.00 -23.49
CA ASP A 93 5.18 -3.45 -23.37
C ASP A 93 5.04 -2.57 -22.11
N SER A 94 4.04 -1.69 -22.11
CA SER A 94 3.78 -0.71 -21.06
C SER A 94 2.86 -1.31 -19.99
N PRO A 95 3.22 -1.30 -18.69
CA PRO A 95 2.29 -1.62 -17.62
C PRO A 95 1.57 -0.37 -17.08
N GLN A 96 0.41 -0.57 -16.45
CA GLN A 96 -0.27 0.42 -15.63
C GLN A 96 -0.69 -0.23 -14.32
N PHE A 97 -0.05 0.14 -13.21
CA PHE A 97 -0.40 -0.36 -11.89
C PHE A 97 -1.62 0.37 -11.33
N THR A 98 -2.52 -0.37 -10.67
CA THR A 98 -3.61 0.25 -9.90
C THR A 98 -3.10 1.05 -8.70
N ASP A 99 -1.96 0.65 -8.13
CA ASP A 99 -1.25 1.44 -7.13
C ASP A 99 -0.30 2.44 -7.83
N PRO A 100 -0.61 3.76 -7.81
CA PRO A 100 0.24 4.75 -8.46
C PRO A 100 1.63 4.86 -7.83
N ILE A 101 1.80 4.42 -6.57
CA ILE A 101 3.09 4.48 -5.88
C ILE A 101 4.10 3.56 -6.55
N ILE A 102 3.67 2.39 -7.07
CA ILE A 102 4.54 1.46 -7.79
C ILE A 102 5.18 2.16 -9.01
N SER A 103 4.35 2.81 -9.83
CA SER A 103 4.84 3.55 -11.00
C SER A 103 5.80 4.67 -10.64
N ASN A 104 5.55 5.39 -9.56
CA ASN A 104 6.44 6.45 -9.07
C ASN A 104 7.79 5.88 -8.59
N CYS A 105 7.78 4.78 -7.83
CA CYS A 105 9.01 4.11 -7.42
C CYS A 105 9.85 3.65 -8.61
N ILE A 106 9.22 3.01 -9.60
CA ILE A 106 9.89 2.54 -10.81
C ILE A 106 10.46 3.72 -11.62
N THR A 107 9.74 4.83 -11.70
CA THR A 107 10.20 6.03 -12.40
C THR A 107 11.48 6.60 -11.75
N GLU A 108 11.51 6.70 -10.42
CA GLU A 108 12.70 7.12 -9.65
C GLU A 108 13.89 6.14 -9.77
N LEU A 109 13.62 4.89 -10.14
CA LEU A 109 14.62 3.86 -10.40
C LEU A 109 15.11 3.82 -11.85
N GLY A 110 14.68 4.76 -12.70
CA GLY A 110 15.11 4.84 -14.11
C GLY A 110 14.02 4.45 -15.12
N GLY A 111 12.82 4.14 -14.66
CA GLY A 111 11.69 3.77 -15.49
C GLY A 111 11.58 2.27 -15.78
N TRP A 112 10.55 1.90 -16.52
CA TRP A 112 10.17 0.50 -16.71
C TRP A 112 11.21 -0.36 -17.41
N GLN A 113 11.82 0.17 -18.48
CA GLN A 113 12.84 -0.52 -19.26
C GLN A 113 14.08 -0.86 -18.41
N GLU A 114 14.54 0.09 -17.58
CA GLU A 114 15.65 -0.13 -16.65
C GLU A 114 15.27 -1.15 -15.57
N PHE A 115 14.06 -1.02 -15.01
CA PHE A 115 13.55 -1.92 -13.98
C PHE A 115 13.43 -3.38 -14.46
N CYS A 116 13.01 -3.60 -15.70
CA CYS A 116 13.00 -4.92 -16.33
C CYS A 116 14.40 -5.47 -16.63
N SER A 117 15.42 -4.61 -16.68
CA SER A 117 16.80 -4.98 -17.04
C SER A 117 17.71 -5.19 -15.83
N ILE A 118 17.19 -5.03 -14.60
CA ILE A 118 17.94 -5.23 -13.35
C ILE A 118 18.60 -6.60 -13.31
N THR A 119 19.91 -6.62 -13.04
CA THR A 119 20.67 -7.87 -12.90
C THR A 119 20.49 -8.50 -11.52
N LYS A 120 20.86 -9.78 -11.37
CA LYS A 120 20.80 -10.49 -10.08
C LYS A 120 21.66 -9.82 -9.00
N ASP A 121 22.80 -9.25 -9.39
CA ASP A 121 23.73 -8.61 -8.46
C ASP A 121 23.22 -7.25 -7.98
N GLU A 122 22.44 -6.54 -8.81
CA GLU A 122 21.83 -5.26 -8.48
C GLU A 122 20.52 -5.42 -7.68
N LEU A 123 19.85 -6.56 -7.84
CA LEU A 123 18.51 -6.79 -7.30
C LEU A 123 18.35 -6.43 -5.81
N PRO A 124 19.25 -6.82 -4.88
CA PRO A 124 19.10 -6.47 -3.47
C PRO A 124 19.18 -4.96 -3.19
N PHE A 125 19.98 -4.24 -3.98
CA PHE A 125 20.12 -2.79 -3.83
C PHE A 125 18.89 -2.05 -4.37
N VAL A 126 18.38 -2.51 -5.52
CA VAL A 126 17.19 -1.92 -6.13
C VAL A 126 15.95 -2.23 -5.30
N GLU A 127 15.81 -3.45 -4.78
CA GLU A 127 14.74 -3.81 -3.84
C GLU A 127 14.74 -2.87 -2.63
N ARG A 128 15.88 -2.72 -1.95
CA ARG A 128 15.99 -1.83 -0.80
C ARG A 128 15.59 -0.39 -1.14
N ARG A 129 16.07 0.13 -2.27
CA ARG A 129 15.73 1.49 -2.72
C ARG A 129 14.24 1.63 -3.07
N PHE A 130 13.64 0.62 -3.70
CA PHE A 130 12.21 0.57 -3.97
C PHE A 130 11.40 0.63 -2.68
N LEU A 131 11.73 -0.21 -1.69
CA LEU A 131 11.01 -0.24 -0.41
C LEU A 131 11.09 1.10 0.33
N ASP A 132 12.26 1.76 0.30
CA ASP A 132 12.44 3.09 0.90
C ASP A 132 11.63 4.18 0.18
N LEU A 133 11.61 4.16 -1.15
CA LEU A 133 10.80 5.06 -1.98
C LEU A 133 9.30 4.85 -1.74
N TYR A 134 8.85 3.59 -1.67
CA TYR A 134 7.45 3.25 -1.46
C TYR A 134 6.96 3.80 -0.10
N ARG A 135 7.72 3.59 0.97
CA ARG A 135 7.44 4.17 2.30
C ARG A 135 7.38 5.69 2.30
N LEU A 136 8.22 6.34 1.48
CA LEU A 136 8.23 7.80 1.33
C LEU A 136 6.95 8.28 0.62
N PHE A 137 6.58 7.63 -0.49
CA PHE A 137 5.43 8.02 -1.30
C PHE A 137 4.10 7.71 -0.63
N ILE A 138 3.95 6.63 0.16
CA ILE A 138 2.76 6.41 1.00
C ILE A 138 2.46 7.64 1.86
N LYS A 139 3.48 8.30 2.41
CA LYS A 139 3.30 9.45 3.30
C LYS A 139 2.94 10.73 2.55
N ARG A 140 3.42 10.90 1.32
CA ARG A 140 3.25 12.13 0.54
C ARG A 140 2.02 12.08 -0.37
N GLY A 141 1.57 10.87 -0.73
CA GLY A 141 0.73 10.67 -1.90
C GLY A 141 1.52 10.88 -3.19
N CYS A 142 1.02 10.33 -4.28
CA CYS A 142 1.56 10.55 -5.61
C CYS A 142 0.45 10.41 -6.65
N GLU A 143 0.58 11.17 -7.73
CA GLU A 143 -0.29 11.03 -8.90
C GLU A 143 0.19 9.84 -9.75
N PRO A 144 -0.71 9.17 -10.48
CA PRO A 144 -0.34 8.10 -11.40
C PRO A 144 0.66 8.59 -12.46
N LEU A 145 1.76 7.86 -12.63
CA LEU A 145 2.72 8.08 -13.71
C LEU A 145 2.64 6.95 -14.74
N GLU A 146 2.79 7.33 -16.01
CA GLU A 146 2.84 6.38 -17.11
C GLU A 146 4.21 5.69 -17.16
N LEU A 147 4.20 4.36 -17.23
CA LEU A 147 5.38 3.55 -17.49
C LEU A 147 5.42 3.14 -18.96
N VAL A 148 6.53 3.44 -19.63
CA VAL A 148 6.65 3.28 -21.08
C VAL A 148 7.59 2.13 -21.45
N GLY A 149 7.00 1.06 -22.01
CA GLY A 149 7.76 -0.04 -22.60
C GLY A 149 8.45 0.36 -23.90
N PHE A 150 9.41 -0.44 -24.34
CA PHE A 150 10.23 -0.15 -25.51
C PHE A 150 9.43 0.09 -26.79
N HIS A 151 8.35 -0.66 -27.04
CA HIS A 151 7.52 -0.51 -28.22
C HIS A 151 6.91 0.89 -28.28
N ASN A 152 6.23 1.30 -27.21
CA ASN A 152 5.60 2.61 -27.13
C ASN A 152 6.62 3.75 -27.15
N ALA A 153 7.76 3.60 -26.46
CA ALA A 153 8.84 4.59 -26.51
C ALA A 153 9.36 4.78 -27.94
N THR A 154 9.61 3.67 -28.64
CA THR A 154 10.13 3.68 -30.02
C THR A 154 9.13 4.24 -31.02
N ASN A 155 7.86 3.83 -30.93
CA ASN A 155 6.81 4.31 -31.83
C ASN A 155 6.57 5.81 -31.66
N ARG A 156 6.58 6.32 -30.42
CA ARG A 156 6.52 7.76 -30.14
C ARG A 156 7.72 8.50 -30.75
N LEU A 157 8.93 7.99 -30.52
CA LEU A 157 10.16 8.62 -31.03
C LEU A 157 10.19 8.68 -32.57
N LYS A 158 9.70 7.64 -33.25
CA LYS A 158 9.66 7.55 -34.71
C LYS A 158 8.44 8.25 -35.34
N GLY A 159 7.51 8.78 -34.53
CA GLY A 159 6.33 9.49 -35.03
C GLY A 159 5.22 8.58 -35.57
N TYR A 160 5.05 7.38 -35.01
CA TYR A 160 3.98 6.43 -35.34
C TYR A 160 2.93 6.34 -34.21
N PRO A 161 2.12 7.38 -33.97
CA PRO A 161 1.13 7.41 -32.89
C PRO A 161 0.07 6.31 -33.01
N GLU A 162 -0.28 5.88 -34.23
CA GLU A 162 -1.23 4.81 -34.51
C GLU A 162 -0.75 3.43 -34.02
N ASN A 163 0.55 3.27 -33.81
CA ASN A 163 1.17 2.04 -33.32
C ASN A 163 1.43 2.08 -31.81
N VAL A 164 1.06 3.15 -31.11
CA VAL A 164 1.13 3.23 -29.64
C VAL A 164 -0.03 2.44 -29.05
N THR A 165 0.29 1.43 -28.25
CA THR A 165 -0.70 0.55 -27.62
C THR A 165 -1.08 1.05 -26.23
N GLN A 166 -2.28 0.66 -25.76
CA GLN A 166 -2.71 0.93 -24.39
C GLN A 166 -1.87 0.12 -23.40
N PRO A 167 -1.57 0.67 -22.21
CA PRO A 167 -0.84 -0.05 -21.20
C PRO A 167 -1.66 -1.23 -20.65
N ILE A 168 -0.97 -2.29 -20.27
CA ILE A 168 -1.54 -3.48 -19.66
C ILE A 168 -1.81 -3.17 -18.19
N LEU A 169 -3.07 -3.27 -17.78
CA LEU A 169 -3.47 -3.02 -16.39
C LEU A 169 -2.96 -4.15 -15.48
N ILE A 170 -2.17 -3.77 -14.48
CA ILE A 170 -1.73 -4.62 -13.38
C ILE A 170 -2.56 -4.29 -12.15
N SER A 171 -3.29 -5.29 -11.67
CA SER A 171 -4.03 -5.23 -10.40
C SER A 171 -3.44 -6.24 -9.44
N GLY A 172 -3.06 -5.79 -8.23
CA GLY A 172 -2.61 -6.69 -7.18
C GLY A 172 -3.58 -7.85 -6.97
N GLU A 173 -3.05 -9.08 -6.87
CA GLU A 173 -3.82 -10.21 -6.36
C GLU A 173 -4.24 -9.86 -4.93
N LYS A 174 -5.54 -9.68 -4.68
CA LYS A 174 -6.05 -9.74 -3.31
C LYS A 174 -5.64 -11.11 -2.78
N VAL A 175 -4.71 -11.12 -1.83
CA VAL A 175 -4.41 -12.32 -1.04
C VAL A 175 -5.76 -12.78 -0.50
N LYS A 176 -6.27 -13.90 -1.04
CA LYS A 176 -7.50 -14.51 -0.55
C LYS A 176 -7.25 -14.90 0.89
N GLU A 177 -8.13 -14.43 1.77
CA GLU A 177 -8.21 -14.78 3.19
C GLU A 177 -8.16 -16.29 3.44
#